data_AF-A0A834Z858-F1
#
_entry.id   AF-A0A834Z858-F1
#
_cell.length_a   1.000
_cell.length_b   1.000
_cell.length_c   1.000
_cell.angle_alpha   90.00
_cell.angle_beta   90.00
_cell.angle_gamma   90.00
#
_symmetry.space_group_name_H-M   'P 1'
#
loop_
_entity.id
_entity.type
_entity.pdbx_description
1 polymer ?
#
loop_
_entity_poly.entity_id
_entity_poly.type
_entity_poly.pdbx_seq_one_letter_code
_entity_poly.pdbx_strand_id
1 'polypeptide(L)'
;MASGKFFRLLWILHLTHLLSLMERRGCIHLILARLHSECGSLEIIRLLFSSLHVLCSASLNFLFSNVYGTLFKVTEYLGIVMVLVKKLFSPLMAYLFPFVLICFEHQGLQDKIKLVPMNLQNRPGWYKEKVYPGNKVPSLEHNNEVRGESLDLIKYVDSHFEGPPLLPDDPVKREFAEELLSYTDTFTRVVYTSFKGVAENEVGSAFDYLEKALSKFDDGPFFLGQFSLVDIAYAPFIERFQPFLLEVKKYDITTGRPKLEAWIEEMNKIEAYKQTQCDRQELLENYKKRFLVHP
;
A
#
# COMPACT_ATOMS: atom_id res chain seq x y z
N MET A 1 4.08 37.55 24.59
CA MET A 1 3.76 36.13 24.27
C MET A 1 4.75 35.45 23.29
N ALA A 2 5.98 35.96 23.14
CA ALA A 2 6.99 35.40 22.23
C ALA A 2 8.19 34.70 22.92
N SER A 3 8.32 34.78 24.26
CA SER A 3 9.50 34.28 24.98
C SER A 3 9.52 32.74 25.14
N GLY A 4 8.39 32.10 25.47
CA GLY A 4 8.38 30.66 25.79
C GLY A 4 8.67 29.72 24.61
N LYS A 5 8.26 30.10 23.39
CA LYS A 5 8.53 29.29 22.18
C LYS A 5 10.00 29.38 21.74
N PHE A 6 10.62 30.54 21.90
CA PHE A 6 12.02 30.77 21.54
C PHE A 6 12.98 30.01 22.48
N PHE A 7 12.72 30.03 23.79
CA PHE A 7 13.50 29.26 24.77
C PHE A 7 13.37 27.74 24.56
N ARG A 8 12.18 27.23 24.21
CA ARG A 8 12.00 25.82 23.85
C ARG A 8 12.76 25.44 22.59
N LEU A 9 12.78 26.30 21.59
CA LEU A 9 13.52 26.03 20.34
C LEU A 9 15.04 26.03 20.58
N LEU A 10 15.55 26.95 21.39
CA LEU A 10 16.97 26.98 21.78
C LEU A 10 17.36 25.73 22.58
N TRP A 11 16.50 25.29 23.50
CA TRP A 11 16.73 24.09 24.30
C TRP A 11 16.74 22.82 23.43
N ILE A 12 15.79 22.73 22.48
CA ILE A 12 15.74 21.64 21.49
C ILE A 12 17.01 21.65 20.65
N LEU A 13 17.41 22.78 20.06
CA LEU A 13 18.63 22.90 19.25
C LEU A 13 19.90 22.54 20.02
N HIS A 14 19.97 22.93 21.30
CA HIS A 14 21.09 22.58 22.17
C HIS A 14 21.11 21.07 22.46
N LEU A 15 19.95 20.47 22.72
CA LEU A 15 19.80 19.03 22.93
C LEU A 15 20.15 18.21 21.67
N THR A 16 19.70 18.63 20.47
CA THR A 16 20.07 17.97 19.21
C THR A 16 21.55 18.09 18.91
N HIS A 17 22.16 19.25 19.19
CA HIS A 17 23.59 19.45 18.99
C HIS A 17 24.41 18.59 19.95
N LEU A 18 23.99 18.51 21.23
CA LEU A 18 24.60 17.62 22.21
C LEU A 18 24.48 16.15 21.76
N LEU A 19 23.29 15.70 21.36
CA LEU A 19 23.04 14.32 20.92
C LEU A 19 23.90 13.95 19.70
N SER A 20 24.04 14.86 18.73
CA SER A 20 24.91 14.66 17.55
C SER A 20 26.40 14.63 17.91
N LEU A 21 26.85 15.47 18.84
CA LEU A 21 28.24 15.46 19.35
C LEU A 21 28.54 14.18 20.13
N MET A 22 27.57 13.68 20.90
CA MET A 22 27.71 12.46 21.71
C MET A 22 27.68 11.20 20.86
N GLU A 23 26.91 11.19 19.77
CA GLU A 23 26.92 10.12 18.77
C GLU A 23 28.29 10.00 18.08
N ARG A 24 28.91 11.13 17.69
CA ARG A 24 30.28 11.14 17.13
C ARG A 24 31.34 10.62 18.09
N ARG A 25 31.06 10.65 19.40
CA ARG A 25 31.95 10.15 20.45
C ARG A 25 31.62 8.73 20.93
N GLY A 26 30.58 8.09 20.40
CA GLY A 26 30.21 6.71 20.75
C GLY A 26 29.62 6.51 22.15
N CYS A 27 29.32 7.59 22.88
CA CYS A 27 28.89 7.51 24.29
C CYS A 27 27.38 7.52 24.50
N ILE A 28 26.59 7.50 23.42
CA ILE A 28 25.12 7.68 23.47
C ILE A 28 24.42 6.62 24.32
N HIS A 29 24.94 5.39 24.32
CA HIS A 29 24.39 4.25 25.04
C HIS A 29 24.47 4.42 26.58
N LEU A 30 25.54 5.06 27.10
CA LEU A 30 25.73 5.25 28.54
C LEU A 30 24.75 6.27 29.15
N ILE A 31 24.37 7.27 28.36
CA ILE A 31 23.45 8.33 28.81
C ILE A 31 22.00 7.86 28.67
N LEU A 32 21.67 7.09 27.64
CA LEU A 32 20.35 6.45 27.56
C LEU A 32 20.10 5.51 28.74
N ALA A 33 21.14 4.84 29.25
CA ALA A 33 21.10 4.06 30.49
C ALA A 33 20.69 4.93 31.69
N ARG A 34 21.37 6.07 31.83
CA ARG A 34 21.20 7.02 32.94
C ARG A 34 19.81 7.66 32.91
N LEU A 35 19.38 8.13 31.74
CA LEU A 35 18.06 8.75 31.53
C LEU A 35 16.94 7.75 31.80
N HIS A 36 17.09 6.50 31.36
CA HIS A 36 16.15 5.42 31.67
C HIS A 36 16.00 5.21 33.18
N SER A 37 17.12 5.18 33.92
CA SER A 37 17.09 4.99 35.38
C SER A 37 16.50 6.16 36.16
N GLU A 38 16.59 7.39 35.64
CA GLU A 38 16.16 8.60 36.35
C GLU A 38 14.72 9.04 36.02
N CYS A 39 14.27 8.90 34.76
CA CYS A 39 12.98 9.45 34.31
C CYS A 39 11.95 8.40 33.84
N GLY A 40 12.37 7.15 33.66
CA GLY A 40 11.53 6.12 33.04
C GLY A 40 11.33 6.35 31.53
N SER A 41 11.12 5.27 30.79
CA SER A 41 11.20 5.32 29.33
C SER A 41 10.08 6.09 28.62
N LEU A 42 8.87 6.10 29.18
CA LEU A 42 7.72 6.78 28.54
C LEU A 42 7.89 8.30 28.51
N GLU A 43 8.52 8.87 29.54
CA GLU A 43 8.74 10.31 29.64
C GLU A 43 9.84 10.77 28.67
N ILE A 44 10.86 9.94 28.46
CA ILE A 44 11.91 10.15 27.43
C ILE A 44 11.27 10.16 26.03
N ILE A 45 10.39 9.20 25.74
CA ILE A 45 9.67 9.13 24.46
C ILE A 45 8.82 10.38 24.26
N ARG A 46 8.04 10.81 25.27
CA ARG A 46 7.24 12.04 25.20
C ARG A 46 8.08 13.29 24.91
N LEU A 47 9.23 13.44 25.58
CA LEU A 47 10.12 14.59 25.36
C LEU A 47 10.68 14.59 23.93
N LEU A 48 11.07 13.43 23.41
CA LEU A 48 11.58 13.31 22.04
C LEU A 48 10.50 13.58 20.98
N PHE A 49 9.28 13.08 21.17
CA PHE A 49 8.15 13.35 20.27
C PHE A 49 7.71 14.82 20.30
N SER A 50 7.70 15.45 21.47
CA SER A 50 7.38 16.89 21.59
C SER A 50 8.40 17.77 20.86
N SER A 51 9.67 17.33 20.83
CA SER A 51 10.75 17.99 20.09
C SER A 51 10.59 17.82 18.58
N LEU A 52 10.10 16.66 18.12
CA LEU A 52 9.82 16.35 16.72
C LEU A 52 8.72 17.25 16.13
N HIS A 53 7.66 17.50 16.90
CA HIS A 53 6.53 18.34 16.48
C HIS A 53 6.95 19.80 16.27
N VAL A 54 7.83 20.31 17.13
CA VAL A 54 8.41 21.66 17.01
C VAL A 54 9.34 21.77 15.80
N LEU A 55 10.16 20.75 15.53
CA LEU A 55 11.06 20.73 14.37
C LEU A 55 10.32 20.63 13.03
N CYS A 56 9.17 19.95 13.01
CA CYS A 56 8.32 19.81 11.83
C CYS A 56 7.67 21.14 11.43
N SER A 57 7.43 22.01 12.42
CA SER A 57 6.88 23.36 12.20
C SER A 57 7.92 24.40 11.72
N ALA A 58 9.22 24.09 11.79
CA ALA A 58 10.31 25.04 11.55
C ALA A 58 11.06 24.84 10.20
N SER A 59 10.56 23.99 9.30
CA SER A 59 11.11 23.76 7.95
C SER A 59 12.62 23.43 7.89
N LEU A 60 13.16 22.77 8.91
CA LEU A 60 14.58 22.42 9.02
C LEU A 60 14.82 20.94 8.64
N ASN A 61 14.83 20.66 7.34
CA ASN A 61 14.98 19.31 6.77
C ASN A 61 16.27 18.58 7.24
N PHE A 62 17.35 19.32 7.53
CA PHE A 62 18.62 18.73 7.98
C PHE A 62 18.57 18.18 9.42
N LEU A 63 17.82 18.82 10.32
CA LEU A 63 17.63 18.36 11.71
C LEU A 63 16.69 17.17 11.78
N PHE A 64 15.75 17.06 10.84
CA PHE A 64 14.75 15.99 10.77
C PHE A 64 15.40 14.60 10.67
N SER A 65 16.36 14.42 9.76
CA SER A 65 17.04 13.13 9.55
C SER A 65 17.80 12.63 10.79
N ASN A 66 18.54 13.54 11.45
CA ASN A 66 19.34 13.20 12.63
C ASN A 66 18.48 12.87 13.85
N VAL A 67 17.33 13.54 14.01
CA VAL A 67 16.43 13.28 15.14
C VAL A 67 15.73 11.94 14.98
N TYR A 68 15.32 11.57 13.75
CA TYR A 68 14.78 10.22 13.48
C TYR A 68 15.81 9.12 13.71
N GLY A 69 17.07 9.32 13.30
CA GLY A 69 18.15 8.38 13.57
C GLY A 69 18.42 8.19 15.07
N THR A 70 18.33 9.29 15.84
CA THR A 70 18.48 9.25 17.30
C THR A 70 17.28 8.57 17.97
N LEU A 71 16.06 8.88 17.53
CA LEU A 71 14.82 8.27 18.04
C LEU A 71 14.83 6.75 17.87
N PHE A 72 15.28 6.29 16.70
CA PHE A 72 15.42 4.87 16.37
C PHE A 72 16.40 4.15 17.31
N LYS A 73 17.54 4.76 17.62
CA LYS A 73 18.54 4.21 18.55
C LYS A 73 18.08 4.25 20.01
N VAL A 74 17.29 5.25 20.41
CA VAL A 74 16.69 5.32 21.75
C VAL A 74 15.65 4.21 21.94
N THR A 75 14.82 3.94 20.93
CA THR A 75 13.86 2.82 20.96
C THR A 75 14.54 1.46 21.01
N GLU A 76 15.68 1.31 20.32
CA GLU A 76 16.49 0.09 20.35
C GLU A 76 17.16 -0.12 21.72
N TYR A 77 17.65 0.95 22.35
CA TYR A 77 18.34 0.90 23.64
C TYR A 77 17.40 0.63 24.82
N LEU A 78 16.19 1.20 24.83
CA LEU A 78 15.26 1.10 25.97
C LEU A 78 14.52 -0.24 26.06
N GLY A 79 14.80 -1.20 25.16
CA GLY A 79 14.09 -2.49 25.11
C GLY A 79 12.57 -2.35 24.86
N ILE A 80 12.11 -1.13 24.59
CA ILE A 80 10.74 -0.81 24.25
C ILE A 80 10.62 -1.04 22.76
N VAL A 81 10.38 -2.30 22.43
CA VAL A 81 9.70 -2.69 21.21
C VAL A 81 8.26 -2.21 21.34
N MET A 82 8.05 -0.91 21.22
CA MET A 82 6.72 -0.33 21.05
C MET A 82 6.76 0.53 19.81
N VAL A 83 6.70 -0.15 18.67
CA VAL A 83 5.54 -0.05 17.79
C VAL A 83 5.35 -1.44 17.17
N LEU A 84 4.12 -1.99 17.18
CA LEU A 84 3.71 -3.08 16.31
C LEU A 84 3.77 -2.57 14.87
N VAL A 85 4.93 -2.70 14.23
CA VAL A 85 5.23 -2.08 12.94
C VAL A 85 4.87 -3.06 11.82
N LYS A 86 3.59 -3.14 11.46
CA LYS A 86 3.15 -3.90 10.27
C LYS A 86 3.46 -3.05 9.04
N LYS A 87 4.58 -3.29 8.35
CA LYS A 87 5.00 -2.48 7.19
C LYS A 87 4.48 -3.11 5.89
N LEU A 88 3.76 -2.34 5.08
CA LEU A 88 3.49 -2.64 3.68
C LEU A 88 4.47 -1.85 2.81
N PHE A 89 5.39 -2.53 2.14
CA PHE A 89 6.29 -1.86 1.20
C PHE A 89 5.58 -1.67 -0.15
N SER A 90 5.13 -0.44 -0.40
CA SER A 90 4.35 -0.03 -1.58
C SER A 90 5.10 1.06 -2.32
N PRO A 91 5.01 1.27 -3.63
CA PRO A 91 5.77 2.33 -4.26
C PRO A 91 5.17 3.74 -4.12
N LEU A 92 6.01 4.77 -3.90
CA LEU A 92 5.57 6.18 -3.86
C LEU A 92 4.99 6.67 -5.21
N MET A 93 5.18 5.90 -6.29
CA MET A 93 4.82 6.25 -7.67
C MET A 93 4.54 5.00 -8.54
N ALA A 94 4.02 3.88 -8.00
CA ALA A 94 3.70 2.73 -8.85
C ALA A 94 2.39 2.01 -8.54
N TYR A 95 1.35 2.34 -9.31
CA TYR A 95 0.87 1.57 -10.47
C TYR A 95 0.70 0.05 -10.39
N LEU A 96 0.93 -0.59 -9.25
CA LEU A 96 1.09 -2.04 -9.23
C LEU A 96 0.26 -2.77 -8.19
N PHE A 97 -0.10 -2.24 -7.01
CA PHE A 97 -0.94 -3.04 -6.08
C PHE A 97 -1.94 -2.25 -5.21
N PRO A 98 -3.07 -1.83 -5.77
CA PRO A 98 -4.20 -1.31 -5.01
C PRO A 98 -4.99 -2.43 -4.30
N PHE A 99 -4.84 -3.71 -4.67
CA PHE A 99 -5.60 -4.83 -4.05
C PHE A 99 -5.51 -4.82 -2.53
N VAL A 100 -4.28 -4.71 -2.04
CA VAL A 100 -3.97 -4.78 -0.61
C VAL A 100 -4.40 -3.48 0.09
N LEU A 101 -4.26 -2.33 -0.58
CA LEU A 101 -4.67 -1.05 -0.02
C LEU A 101 -6.20 -0.93 0.06
N ILE A 102 -6.95 -1.34 -0.97
CA ILE A 102 -8.42 -1.38 -0.94
C ILE A 102 -8.90 -2.28 0.19
N CYS A 103 -8.28 -3.46 0.34
CA CYS A 103 -8.58 -4.38 1.44
C CYS A 103 -8.30 -3.71 2.81
N PHE A 104 -7.17 -3.04 2.98
CA PHE A 104 -6.82 -2.33 4.21
C PHE A 104 -7.75 -1.17 4.54
N GLU A 105 -8.08 -0.35 3.55
CA GLU A 105 -8.98 0.78 3.71
C GLU A 105 -10.39 0.29 4.06
N HIS A 106 -10.87 -0.74 3.38
CA HIS A 106 -12.20 -1.31 3.63
C HIS A 106 -12.31 -1.98 5.01
N GLN A 107 -11.24 -2.63 5.47
CA GLN A 107 -11.19 -3.27 6.78
C GLN A 107 -10.86 -2.32 7.94
N GLY A 108 -10.61 -1.03 7.68
CA GLY A 108 -10.30 -0.06 8.73
C GLY A 108 -8.93 -0.29 9.37
N LEU A 109 -7.95 -0.75 8.58
CA LEU A 109 -6.61 -1.15 9.07
C LEU A 109 -5.55 -0.05 8.95
N GLN A 110 -5.93 1.18 8.63
CA GLN A 110 -5.02 2.30 8.37
C GLN A 110 -4.08 2.58 9.54
N ASP A 111 -4.58 2.48 10.78
CA ASP A 111 -3.79 2.68 12.01
C ASP A 111 -3.00 1.42 12.41
N LYS A 112 -3.40 0.25 11.89
CA LYS A 112 -2.77 -1.05 12.21
C LYS A 112 -1.65 -1.40 11.23
N ILE A 113 -1.64 -0.82 10.01
CA ILE A 113 -0.70 -1.14 8.95
C ILE A 113 -0.03 0.13 8.42
N LYS A 114 1.28 0.20 8.61
CA LYS A 114 2.11 1.30 8.16
C LYS A 114 2.53 1.10 6.71
N LEU A 115 2.20 2.06 5.85
CA LEU A 115 2.72 2.08 4.48
C LEU A 115 4.19 2.54 4.46
N VAL A 116 5.02 1.82 3.72
CA VAL A 116 6.42 2.16 3.44
C VAL A 116 6.60 2.37 1.95
N PRO A 117 6.64 3.62 1.48
CA PRO A 117 6.79 3.92 0.07
C PRO A 117 8.14 3.47 -0.52
N MET A 118 8.16 3.02 -1.78
CA MET A 118 9.31 2.44 -2.47
C MET A 118 9.45 2.92 -3.92
N ASN A 119 10.56 3.51 -4.31
CA ASN A 119 10.78 3.76 -5.74
C ASN A 119 11.18 2.45 -6.44
N LEU A 120 10.42 1.99 -7.45
CA LEU A 120 10.77 0.75 -8.17
C LEU A 120 11.91 0.96 -9.18
N GLN A 121 12.07 2.17 -9.72
CA GLN A 121 13.17 2.53 -10.63
C GLN A 121 14.49 2.67 -9.89
N ASN A 122 14.43 3.07 -8.61
CA ASN A 122 15.58 3.21 -7.74
C ASN A 122 15.32 2.49 -6.41
N ARG A 123 15.20 1.16 -6.48
CA ARG A 123 14.89 0.37 -5.31
C ARG A 123 16.12 0.20 -4.41
N PRO A 124 16.01 0.44 -3.10
CA PRO A 124 17.14 0.27 -2.21
C PRO A 124 17.57 -1.20 -2.10
N GLY A 125 18.88 -1.47 -2.15
CA GLY A 125 19.45 -2.82 -2.07
C GLY A 125 19.07 -3.57 -0.78
N TRP A 126 18.93 -2.84 0.33
CA TRP A 126 18.54 -3.44 1.62
C TRP A 126 17.19 -4.14 1.57
N TYR A 127 16.27 -3.77 0.67
CA TYR A 127 14.96 -4.42 0.61
C TYR A 127 15.09 -5.88 0.18
N LYS A 128 15.86 -6.14 -0.87
CA LYS A 128 16.15 -7.50 -1.32
C LYS A 128 16.96 -8.28 -0.29
N GLU A 129 17.95 -7.63 0.31
CA GLU A 129 18.90 -8.30 1.20
C GLU A 129 18.35 -8.60 2.60
N LYS A 130 17.48 -7.73 3.13
CA LYS A 130 17.09 -7.74 4.55
C LYS A 130 15.60 -7.88 4.80
N VAL A 131 14.75 -7.64 3.80
CA VAL A 131 13.29 -7.63 4.00
C VAL A 131 12.61 -8.70 3.17
N TYR A 132 12.69 -8.61 1.85
CA TYR A 132 12.02 -9.54 0.95
C TYR A 132 12.94 -9.99 -0.18
N PRO A 133 13.53 -11.21 -0.09
CA PRO A 133 14.43 -11.75 -1.12
C PRO A 133 13.83 -11.79 -2.52
N GLY A 134 12.50 -11.95 -2.61
CA GLY A 134 11.75 -11.92 -3.87
C GLY A 134 11.87 -10.59 -4.62
N ASN A 135 12.28 -9.51 -3.95
CA ASN A 135 12.51 -8.19 -4.52
C ASN A 135 11.36 -7.75 -5.44
N LYS A 136 10.13 -7.97 -4.97
CA LYS A 136 8.89 -7.50 -5.58
C LYS A 136 8.09 -6.79 -4.51
N VAL A 137 7.17 -5.94 -4.95
CA VAL A 137 6.11 -5.37 -4.11
C VAL A 137 4.79 -5.94 -4.62
N PRO A 138 3.73 -6.02 -3.80
CA PRO A 138 3.72 -5.69 -2.38
C PRO A 138 4.43 -6.80 -1.58
N SER A 139 4.91 -6.45 -0.40
CA SER A 139 5.20 -7.44 0.65
C SER A 139 4.68 -6.91 1.98
N LEU A 140 4.21 -7.83 2.82
CA LEU A 140 3.67 -7.56 4.14
C LEU A 140 4.55 -8.21 5.20
N GLU A 141 5.05 -7.39 6.12
CA GLU A 141 5.70 -7.84 7.34
C GLU A 141 4.66 -7.93 8.47
N HIS A 142 4.40 -9.15 8.96
CA HIS A 142 3.51 -9.41 10.09
C HIS A 142 4.00 -10.63 10.88
N ASN A 143 3.99 -10.53 12.21
CA ASN A 143 4.48 -11.58 13.12
C ASN A 143 5.92 -12.05 12.81
N ASN A 144 6.83 -11.08 12.56
CA ASN A 144 8.24 -11.33 12.19
C ASN A 144 8.45 -12.14 10.91
N GLU A 145 7.42 -12.24 10.08
CA GLU A 145 7.46 -12.93 8.80
C GLU A 145 7.07 -11.98 7.68
N VAL A 146 7.84 -12.02 6.58
CA VAL A 146 7.57 -11.24 5.38
C VAL A 146 6.95 -12.13 4.32
N ARG A 147 5.76 -11.75 3.85
CA ARG A 147 4.99 -12.45 2.82
C ARG A 147 4.91 -11.60 1.57
N GLY A 148 4.97 -12.23 0.39
CA GLY A 148 4.68 -11.59 -0.89
C GLY A 148 3.43 -12.19 -1.53
N GLU A 149 3.29 -11.98 -2.84
CA GLU A 149 2.15 -12.42 -3.67
C GLU A 149 0.83 -11.74 -3.29
N SER A 150 0.34 -10.86 -4.16
CA SER A 150 -0.78 -9.96 -3.80
C SER A 150 -2.07 -10.68 -3.46
N LEU A 151 -2.37 -11.81 -4.12
CA LEU A 151 -3.57 -12.61 -3.84
C LEU A 151 -3.47 -13.31 -2.47
N ASP A 152 -2.30 -13.85 -2.14
CA ASP A 152 -2.08 -14.46 -0.82
C ASP A 152 -2.16 -13.41 0.28
N LEU A 153 -1.65 -12.20 0.02
CA LEU A 153 -1.74 -11.10 0.97
C LEU A 153 -3.18 -10.68 1.27
N ILE A 154 -4.04 -10.51 0.26
CA ILE A 154 -5.43 -10.11 0.53
C ILE A 154 -6.22 -11.19 1.29
N LYS A 155 -5.96 -12.48 1.02
CA LYS A 155 -6.53 -13.60 1.78
C LYS A 155 -5.99 -13.67 3.21
N TYR A 156 -4.69 -13.43 3.38
CA TYR A 156 -4.04 -13.40 4.69
C TYR A 156 -4.63 -12.28 5.55
N VAL A 157 -4.85 -11.12 4.95
CA VAL A 157 -5.39 -9.94 5.63
C VAL A 157 -6.82 -10.20 6.08
N ASP A 158 -7.67 -10.74 5.19
CA ASP A 158 -9.05 -11.11 5.50
C ASP A 158 -9.16 -12.15 6.63
N SER A 159 -8.20 -13.05 6.76
CA SER A 159 -8.21 -14.12 7.77
C SER A 159 -7.51 -13.78 9.10
N HIS A 160 -6.62 -12.78 9.13
CA HIS A 160 -5.75 -12.50 10.29
C HIS A 160 -5.99 -11.12 10.93
N PHE A 161 -6.86 -10.31 10.35
CA PHE A 161 -7.19 -8.99 10.86
C PHE A 161 -8.70 -8.86 11.09
N GLU A 162 -9.07 -8.02 12.05
CA GLU A 162 -10.46 -7.65 12.28
C GLU A 162 -10.93 -6.73 11.14
N GLY A 163 -12.16 -6.91 10.68
CA GLY A 163 -12.80 -6.07 9.68
C GLY A 163 -14.07 -6.75 9.13
N PRO A 164 -14.83 -6.07 8.26
CA PRO A 164 -15.88 -6.71 7.50
C PRO A 164 -15.30 -7.87 6.68
N PRO A 165 -15.93 -9.05 6.68
CA PRO A 165 -15.43 -10.20 5.93
C PRO A 165 -15.53 -9.92 4.42
N LEU A 166 -14.47 -10.24 3.68
CA LEU A 166 -14.38 -10.07 2.22
C LEU A 166 -14.53 -11.39 1.47
N LEU A 167 -14.76 -12.49 2.19
CA LEU A 167 -15.18 -13.77 1.62
C LEU A 167 -16.47 -14.25 2.30
N PRO A 168 -17.46 -14.71 1.53
CA PRO A 168 -18.69 -15.26 2.10
C PRO A 168 -18.46 -16.64 2.74
N ASP A 169 -19.33 -17.01 3.67
CA ASP A 169 -19.35 -18.36 4.27
C ASP A 169 -19.93 -19.43 3.32
N ASP A 170 -20.74 -19.00 2.34
CA ASP A 170 -21.37 -19.88 1.36
C ASP A 170 -20.32 -20.68 0.56
N PRO A 171 -20.32 -22.02 0.62
CA PRO A 171 -19.32 -22.85 -0.04
C PRO A 171 -19.28 -22.69 -1.57
N VAL A 172 -20.44 -22.47 -2.21
CA VAL A 172 -20.56 -22.31 -3.67
C VAL A 172 -19.93 -20.98 -4.09
N LYS A 173 -20.15 -19.91 -3.30
CA LYS A 173 -19.51 -18.62 -3.53
C LYS A 173 -17.99 -18.69 -3.29
N ARG A 174 -17.54 -19.47 -2.28
CA ARG A 174 -16.10 -19.66 -2.03
C ARG A 174 -15.41 -20.42 -3.15
N GLU A 175 -16.01 -21.49 -3.66
CA GLU A 175 -15.47 -22.23 -4.80
C GLU A 175 -15.35 -21.31 -6.03
N PHE A 176 -16.38 -20.51 -6.29
CA PHE A 176 -16.34 -19.57 -7.40
C PHE A 176 -15.33 -18.43 -7.20
N ALA A 177 -15.12 -17.99 -5.96
CA ALA A 177 -14.09 -17.02 -5.64
C ALA A 177 -12.70 -17.56 -5.99
N GLU A 178 -12.40 -18.81 -5.63
CA GLU A 178 -11.13 -19.44 -5.99
C GLU A 178 -10.95 -19.60 -7.51
N GLU A 179 -12.02 -19.99 -8.22
CA GLU A 179 -12.04 -20.03 -9.69
C GLU A 179 -11.66 -18.66 -10.29
N LEU A 180 -12.34 -17.59 -9.86
CA LEU A 180 -12.10 -16.24 -10.39
C LEU A 180 -10.72 -15.70 -9.99
N LEU A 181 -10.28 -15.90 -8.74
CA LEU A 181 -8.95 -15.49 -8.31
C LEU A 181 -7.85 -16.24 -9.08
N SER A 182 -8.07 -17.49 -9.47
CA SER A 182 -7.13 -18.23 -10.33
C SER A 182 -7.11 -17.72 -11.77
N TYR A 183 -8.24 -17.17 -12.24
CA TYR A 183 -8.37 -16.63 -13.61
C TYR A 183 -7.70 -15.27 -13.79
N THR A 184 -7.36 -14.54 -12.72
CA THR A 184 -6.77 -13.18 -12.81
C THR A 184 -5.50 -13.14 -13.65
N ASP A 185 -4.62 -14.13 -13.53
CA ASP A 185 -3.37 -14.19 -14.30
C ASP A 185 -3.63 -14.41 -15.79
N THR A 186 -4.64 -15.23 -16.11
CA THR A 186 -5.06 -15.46 -17.50
C THR A 186 -5.68 -14.20 -18.08
N PHE A 187 -6.62 -13.58 -17.37
CA PHE A 187 -7.27 -12.32 -17.77
C PHE A 187 -6.24 -11.21 -18.04
N THR A 188 -5.37 -10.95 -17.07
CA THR A 188 -4.38 -9.88 -17.17
C THR A 188 -3.37 -10.14 -18.27
N ARG A 189 -2.91 -11.39 -18.44
CA ARG A 189 -2.02 -11.77 -19.55
C ARG A 189 -2.65 -11.47 -20.90
N VAL A 190 -3.88 -11.95 -21.13
CA VAL A 190 -4.60 -11.73 -22.40
C VAL A 190 -4.68 -10.24 -22.72
N VAL A 191 -5.16 -9.43 -21.77
CA VAL A 191 -5.32 -8.00 -21.99
C VAL A 191 -3.99 -7.27 -22.18
N TYR A 192 -2.94 -7.58 -21.41
CA TYR A 192 -1.63 -6.95 -21.63
C TYR A 192 -0.99 -7.35 -22.97
N THR A 193 -1.16 -8.60 -23.42
CA THR A 193 -0.61 -9.04 -24.71
C THR A 193 -1.36 -8.43 -25.91
N SER A 194 -2.65 -8.10 -25.75
CA SER A 194 -3.40 -7.38 -26.79
C SER A 194 -2.90 -5.95 -26.98
N PHE A 195 -2.38 -5.29 -25.94
CA PHE A 195 -1.76 -3.97 -26.09
C PHE A 195 -0.60 -3.99 -27.08
N LYS A 196 0.10 -5.13 -27.16
CA LYS A 196 1.21 -5.39 -28.08
C LYS A 196 0.79 -6.04 -29.42
N GLY A 197 -0.50 -6.22 -29.67
CA GLY A 197 -1.01 -6.80 -30.92
C GLY A 197 -1.05 -8.34 -30.99
N VAL A 198 -0.71 -9.06 -29.91
CA VAL A 198 -0.54 -10.54 -29.95
C VAL A 198 -1.84 -11.30 -29.66
N ALA A 199 -2.81 -10.69 -28.97
CA ALA A 199 -4.05 -11.33 -28.55
C ALA A 199 -5.28 -10.39 -28.69
N GLU A 200 -5.31 -9.55 -29.73
CA GLU A 200 -6.38 -8.54 -29.88
C GLU A 200 -7.78 -9.17 -29.99
N ASN A 201 -7.90 -10.32 -30.66
CA ASN A 201 -9.18 -11.03 -30.82
C ASN A 201 -9.65 -11.74 -29.54
N GLU A 202 -8.80 -11.87 -28.53
CA GLU A 202 -9.13 -12.58 -27.28
C GLU A 202 -9.60 -11.64 -26.16
N VAL A 203 -9.39 -10.32 -26.31
CA VAL A 203 -9.81 -9.32 -25.31
C VAL A 203 -11.32 -9.36 -25.09
N GLY A 204 -12.10 -9.47 -26.18
CA GLY A 204 -13.55 -9.56 -26.09
C GLY A 204 -13.98 -10.76 -25.25
N SER A 205 -13.47 -11.95 -25.58
CA SER A 205 -13.75 -13.18 -24.84
C SER A 205 -13.36 -13.11 -23.37
N ALA A 206 -12.26 -12.42 -23.03
CA ALA A 206 -11.84 -12.25 -21.65
C ALA A 206 -12.81 -11.36 -20.85
N PHE A 207 -13.34 -10.30 -21.45
CA PHE A 207 -14.37 -9.47 -20.81
C PHE A 207 -15.76 -10.12 -20.83
N ASP A 208 -16.08 -10.92 -21.86
CA ASP A 208 -17.33 -11.72 -21.91
C ASP A 208 -17.35 -12.79 -20.80
N TYR A 209 -16.19 -13.34 -20.46
CA TYR A 209 -16.05 -14.23 -19.30
C TYR A 209 -16.41 -13.50 -18.00
N LEU A 210 -15.92 -12.27 -17.81
CA LEU A 210 -16.25 -11.46 -16.62
C LEU A 210 -17.73 -11.07 -16.58
N GLU A 211 -18.33 -10.70 -17.72
CA GLU A 211 -19.77 -10.42 -17.83
C GLU A 211 -20.61 -11.64 -17.41
N LYS A 212 -20.22 -12.83 -17.89
CA LYS A 212 -20.87 -14.09 -17.49
C LYS A 212 -20.67 -14.38 -16.01
N ALA A 213 -19.47 -14.13 -15.47
CA ALA A 213 -19.18 -14.34 -14.06
C ALA A 213 -20.01 -13.43 -13.14
N LEU A 214 -20.18 -12.15 -13.50
CA LEU A 214 -21.04 -11.20 -12.80
C LEU A 214 -22.53 -11.55 -12.87
N SER A 215 -22.92 -12.47 -13.76
CA SER A 215 -24.30 -12.96 -13.87
C SER A 215 -24.58 -14.20 -13.02
N LYS A 216 -23.58 -14.77 -12.32
CA LYS A 216 -23.73 -16.03 -11.58
C LYS A 216 -24.59 -15.90 -10.32
N PHE A 217 -24.50 -14.77 -9.63
CA PHE A 217 -25.25 -14.47 -8.42
C PHE A 217 -26.08 -13.20 -8.63
N ASP A 218 -27.33 -13.22 -8.16
CA ASP A 218 -28.32 -12.15 -8.37
C ASP A 218 -28.58 -11.31 -7.11
N ASP A 219 -27.91 -11.63 -6.01
CA ASP A 219 -28.05 -10.97 -4.71
C ASP A 219 -27.13 -9.74 -4.56
N GLY A 220 -26.61 -9.20 -5.67
CA GLY A 220 -25.96 -7.90 -5.73
C GLY A 220 -25.13 -7.70 -7.00
N PRO A 221 -24.44 -6.55 -7.13
CA PRO A 221 -23.75 -6.16 -8.36
C PRO A 221 -22.30 -6.69 -8.48
N PHE A 222 -21.80 -7.38 -7.47
CA PHE A 222 -20.41 -7.85 -7.38
C PHE A 222 -20.26 -9.30 -7.85
N PHE A 223 -19.01 -9.77 -8.05
CA PHE A 223 -18.76 -11.13 -8.57
C PHE A 223 -19.36 -12.25 -7.71
N LEU A 224 -19.47 -12.03 -6.40
CA LEU A 224 -20.09 -12.95 -5.44
C LEU A 224 -21.44 -12.41 -4.93
N GLY A 225 -22.09 -11.52 -5.69
CA GLY A 225 -23.25 -10.73 -5.29
C GLY A 225 -22.86 -9.53 -4.41
N GLN A 226 -22.24 -9.81 -3.27
CA GLN A 226 -21.73 -8.80 -2.34
C GLN A 226 -20.23 -8.52 -2.57
N PHE A 227 -19.77 -7.34 -2.15
CA PHE A 227 -18.37 -6.90 -2.31
C PHE A 227 -17.40 -7.88 -1.63
N SER A 228 -16.34 -8.26 -2.35
CA SER A 228 -15.46 -9.35 -1.94
C SER A 228 -14.01 -9.16 -2.38
N LEU A 229 -13.14 -10.08 -1.95
CA LEU A 229 -11.76 -10.17 -2.42
C LEU A 229 -11.64 -10.31 -3.94
N VAL A 230 -12.65 -10.89 -4.61
CA VAL A 230 -12.66 -11.04 -6.06
C VAL A 230 -12.76 -9.67 -6.74
N ASP A 231 -13.66 -8.80 -6.28
CA ASP A 231 -13.84 -7.46 -6.82
C ASP A 231 -12.57 -6.62 -6.61
N ILE A 232 -11.99 -6.73 -5.42
CA ILE A 232 -10.71 -6.12 -5.07
C ILE A 232 -9.62 -6.58 -6.05
N ALA A 233 -9.56 -7.88 -6.37
CA ALA A 233 -8.58 -8.48 -7.27
C ALA A 233 -8.70 -8.00 -8.74
N TYR A 234 -9.89 -7.62 -9.21
CA TYR A 234 -10.10 -7.18 -10.59
C TYR A 234 -10.07 -5.67 -10.78
N ALA A 235 -10.55 -4.88 -9.80
CA ALA A 235 -10.70 -3.43 -9.92
C ALA A 235 -9.45 -2.69 -10.40
N PRO A 236 -8.25 -2.92 -9.82
CA PRO A 236 -7.04 -2.25 -10.28
C PRO A 236 -6.66 -2.50 -11.73
N PHE A 237 -7.00 -3.67 -12.26
CA PHE A 237 -6.70 -4.02 -13.64
C PHE A 237 -7.72 -3.40 -14.58
N ILE A 238 -9.01 -3.51 -14.26
CA ILE A 238 -10.08 -2.93 -15.07
C ILE A 238 -9.94 -1.40 -15.13
N GLU A 239 -9.63 -0.74 -14.01
CA GLU A 239 -9.32 0.70 -13.94
C GLU A 239 -8.24 1.12 -14.93
N ARG A 240 -7.23 0.27 -15.13
CA ARG A 240 -6.11 0.56 -16.03
C ARG A 240 -6.42 0.21 -17.48
N PHE A 241 -7.11 -0.89 -17.68
CA PHE A 241 -7.40 -1.42 -19.01
C PHE A 241 -8.47 -0.60 -19.71
N GLN A 242 -9.53 -0.19 -19.00
CA GLN A 242 -10.65 0.56 -19.58
C GLN A 242 -10.21 1.83 -20.33
N PRO A 243 -9.49 2.80 -19.73
CA PRO A 243 -9.13 4.03 -20.42
C PRO A 243 -8.16 3.76 -21.58
N PHE A 244 -7.21 2.83 -21.43
CA PHE A 244 -6.26 2.51 -22.49
C PHE A 244 -6.94 1.84 -23.69
N LEU A 245 -7.78 0.83 -23.44
CA LEU A 245 -8.55 0.15 -24.50
C LEU A 245 -9.46 1.13 -25.23
N LEU A 246 -10.17 1.99 -24.50
CA LEU A 246 -11.08 2.97 -25.08
C LEU A 246 -10.33 4.01 -25.93
N GLU A 247 -9.30 4.66 -25.37
CA GLU A 247 -8.69 5.82 -26.01
C GLU A 247 -7.64 5.45 -27.06
N VAL A 248 -6.93 4.34 -26.88
CA VAL A 248 -5.84 3.92 -27.76
C VAL A 248 -6.30 2.84 -28.73
N LYS A 249 -6.93 1.78 -28.22
CA LYS A 249 -7.39 0.64 -29.05
C LYS A 249 -8.79 0.85 -29.64
N LYS A 250 -9.48 1.94 -29.27
CA LYS A 250 -10.85 2.25 -29.71
C LYS A 250 -11.84 1.13 -29.38
N TYR A 251 -11.62 0.47 -28.25
CA TYR A 251 -12.40 -0.65 -27.76
C TYR A 251 -13.06 -0.31 -26.44
N ASP A 252 -14.38 -0.23 -26.43
CA ASP A 252 -15.16 -0.02 -25.21
C ASP A 252 -15.51 -1.37 -24.58
N ILE A 253 -15.00 -1.61 -23.37
CA ILE A 253 -15.22 -2.86 -22.65
C ILE A 253 -16.67 -3.00 -22.14
N THR A 254 -17.43 -1.90 -22.06
CA THR A 254 -18.81 -1.90 -21.54
C THR A 254 -19.86 -2.19 -22.62
N THR A 255 -19.52 -2.02 -23.91
CA THR A 255 -20.45 -2.28 -25.01
C THR A 255 -20.87 -3.75 -25.02
N GLY A 256 -22.17 -4.00 -24.82
CA GLY A 256 -22.74 -5.36 -24.75
C GLY A 256 -22.49 -6.08 -23.42
N ARG A 257 -21.98 -5.38 -22.39
CA ARG A 257 -21.64 -5.94 -21.07
C ARG A 257 -22.24 -5.12 -19.93
N PRO A 258 -23.59 -5.12 -19.79
CA PRO A 258 -24.28 -4.29 -18.80
C PRO A 258 -23.95 -4.66 -17.35
N LYS A 259 -23.62 -5.92 -17.04
CA LYS A 259 -23.22 -6.30 -15.67
C LYS A 259 -21.85 -5.76 -15.33
N LEU A 260 -20.90 -5.81 -16.27
CA LEU A 260 -19.59 -5.18 -16.12
C LEU A 260 -19.70 -3.67 -15.97
N GLU A 261 -20.56 -3.01 -16.77
CA GLU A 261 -20.83 -1.58 -16.63
C GLU A 261 -21.36 -1.24 -15.22
N ALA A 262 -22.40 -1.94 -14.76
CA ALA A 262 -22.95 -1.77 -13.42
C ALA A 262 -21.90 -2.04 -12.33
N TRP A 263 -21.07 -3.07 -12.49
CA TRP A 263 -19.98 -3.37 -11.57
C TRP A 263 -18.96 -2.23 -11.48
N ILE A 264 -18.58 -1.61 -12.60
CA ILE A 264 -17.68 -0.45 -12.63
C ILE A 264 -18.32 0.73 -11.88
N GLU A 265 -19.62 0.99 -12.10
CA GLU A 265 -20.34 2.05 -11.40
C GLU A 265 -20.39 1.83 -9.88
N GLU A 266 -20.68 0.60 -9.45
CA GLU A 266 -20.77 0.25 -8.02
C GLU A 266 -19.40 0.24 -7.34
N MET A 267 -18.35 -0.26 -8.00
CA MET A 267 -16.98 -0.14 -7.51
C MET A 267 -16.62 1.33 -7.28
N ASN A 268 -16.93 2.20 -8.24
CA ASN A 268 -16.69 3.64 -8.14
C ASN A 268 -17.50 4.34 -7.04
N LYS A 269 -18.39 3.67 -6.30
CA LYS A 269 -19.07 4.23 -5.12
C LYS A 269 -18.35 3.87 -3.81
N ILE A 270 -17.43 2.91 -3.82
CA ILE A 270 -16.69 2.45 -2.64
C ILE A 270 -15.57 3.44 -2.30
N GLU A 271 -15.69 4.13 -1.17
CA GLU A 271 -14.69 5.13 -0.73
C GLU A 271 -13.29 4.55 -0.58
N ALA A 272 -13.18 3.34 -0.01
CA ALA A 272 -11.91 2.61 0.10
C ALA A 272 -11.25 2.37 -1.26
N TYR A 273 -12.02 2.20 -2.33
CA TYR A 273 -11.48 2.05 -3.68
C TYR A 273 -11.09 3.40 -4.28
N LYS A 274 -11.96 4.42 -4.21
CA LYS A 274 -11.71 5.77 -4.73
C LYS A 274 -10.40 6.36 -4.23
N GLN A 275 -10.08 6.17 -2.95
CA GLN A 275 -8.85 6.69 -2.34
C GLN A 275 -7.57 6.07 -2.93
N THR A 276 -7.69 4.92 -3.60
CA THR A 276 -6.57 4.22 -4.24
C THR A 276 -6.45 4.46 -5.75
N GLN A 277 -7.42 5.13 -6.36
CA GLN A 277 -7.47 5.35 -7.80
C GLN A 277 -6.31 6.24 -8.27
N CYS A 278 -5.78 5.91 -9.44
CA CYS A 278 -4.76 6.72 -10.08
C CYS A 278 -5.40 7.86 -10.88
N ASP A 279 -4.65 8.94 -11.08
CA ASP A 279 -5.06 9.93 -12.07
C ASP A 279 -5.14 9.28 -13.46
N ARG A 280 -6.30 9.42 -14.10
CA ARG A 280 -6.60 8.76 -15.39
C ARG A 280 -5.62 9.20 -16.48
N GLN A 281 -5.25 10.48 -16.51
CA GLN A 281 -4.39 11.04 -17.54
C GLN A 281 -2.95 10.57 -17.36
N GLU A 282 -2.45 10.58 -16.13
CA GLU A 282 -1.12 10.05 -15.79
C GLU A 282 -1.00 8.56 -16.12
N LEU A 283 -2.04 7.78 -15.81
CA LEU A 283 -2.12 6.35 -16.14
C LEU A 283 -2.04 6.11 -17.64
N LEU A 284 -2.82 6.86 -18.44
CA LEU A 284 -2.82 6.77 -19.89
C LEU A 284 -1.47 7.13 -20.50
N GLU A 285 -0.84 8.22 -20.04
CA GLU A 285 0.48 8.62 -20.51
C GLU A 285 1.53 7.54 -20.23
N ASN A 286 1.52 6.97 -19.02
CA ASN A 286 2.45 5.91 -18.65
C ASN A 286 2.23 4.63 -19.48
N TYR A 287 0.98 4.27 -19.76
CA TYR A 287 0.66 3.12 -20.60
C TYR A 287 1.05 3.35 -22.06
N LYS A 288 0.80 4.54 -22.61
CA LYS A 288 1.28 4.91 -23.96
C LYS A 288 2.80 4.82 -24.04
N LYS A 289 3.54 5.38 -23.07
CA LYS A 289 5.01 5.27 -23.01
C LYS A 289 5.49 3.83 -22.94
N ARG A 290 4.79 2.96 -22.21
CA ARG A 290 5.18 1.56 -22.01
C ARG A 290 4.84 0.63 -23.18
N PHE A 291 3.71 0.85 -23.83
CA PHE A 291 3.14 -0.11 -24.79
C PHE A 291 3.09 0.39 -26.23
N LEU A 292 3.16 1.70 -26.48
CA LEU A 292 3.16 2.28 -27.83
C LEU A 292 4.52 2.76 -28.31
N VAL A 293 5.49 2.94 -27.41
CA VAL A 293 6.86 3.23 -27.83
C VAL A 293 7.45 1.94 -28.38
N HIS A 294 7.43 1.86 -29.70
CA HIS A 294 7.85 0.71 -30.52
C HIS A 294 9.39 0.59 -30.63
N PRO A 295 9.89 -0.57 -31.09
CA PRO A 295 11.09 -1.27 -30.60
C PRO A 295 12.44 -0.61 -30.90
#